data_AF-A0A2E7DJ51-F1
#
_entry.id   AF-A0A2E7DJ51-F1
#
_cell.length_a   1.000
_cell.length_b   1.000
_cell.length_c   1.000
_cell.angle_alpha   90.00
_cell.angle_beta   90.00
_cell.angle_gamma   90.00
#
_symmetry.space_group_name_H-M   'P 1'
#
loop_
_entity.id
_entity.type
_entity.pdbx_description
1 polymer ?
#
loop_
_entity_poly.entity_id
_entity_poly.type
_entity_poly.pdbx_seq_one_letter_code
_entity_poly.pdbx_strand_id
1 'polypeptide(L)'
;MADDKTITMGLEETKPSIEDRAKAKPTILDQLRTEIEKKVERPSIEIKVPEREGVAVRFSPNITQQQLRAWRRNSGENSKDGFDPLKFACYVVGSCCESILMNDEVVVDQDGVEVTFASQEILDMTNDVRPIPDGIRRFYGVDPHLEATALTILDHAGYGDEVEAEENPTNE
;
A
#
# COMPACT_ATOMS: atom_id res chain seq x y z
N MET A 1 -16.54 71.85 33.70
CA MET A 1 -17.14 70.64 34.27
C MET A 1 -17.89 69.98 33.11
N ALA A 2 -17.14 69.29 32.27
CA ALA A 2 -16.91 67.84 32.31
C ALA A 2 -18.01 67.12 31.53
N ASP A 3 -17.70 66.92 30.25
CA ASP A 3 -18.34 66.01 29.31
C ASP A 3 -18.28 64.56 29.82
N ASP A 4 -19.41 63.85 29.72
CA ASP A 4 -19.39 62.38 29.63
C ASP A 4 -20.58 61.93 28.77
N LYS A 5 -20.34 61.84 27.46
CA LYS A 5 -21.19 61.07 26.55
C LYS A 5 -20.48 59.74 26.31
N THR A 6 -20.89 58.74 27.06
CA THR A 6 -20.48 57.36 26.86
C THR A 6 -21.05 56.87 25.51
N ILE A 7 -20.19 56.78 24.49
CA ILE A 7 -20.50 56.10 23.23
C ILE A 7 -20.15 54.63 23.43
N THR A 8 -21.16 53.79 23.61
CA THR A 8 -21.02 52.33 23.53
C THR A 8 -20.87 51.93 22.06
N MET A 9 -19.62 51.81 21.58
CA MET A 9 -19.32 51.09 20.33
C MET A 9 -19.51 49.60 20.58
N GLY A 10 -20.66 49.08 20.16
CA GLY A 10 -20.85 47.64 19.93
C GLY A 10 -20.04 47.23 18.71
N LEU A 11 -18.83 46.72 18.92
CA LEU A 11 -18.10 45.92 17.95
C LEU A 11 -18.70 44.50 17.99
N GLU A 12 -19.80 44.29 17.28
CA GLU A 12 -20.18 42.94 16.87
C GLU A 12 -19.22 42.53 15.75
N GLU A 13 -18.18 41.78 16.14
CA GLU A 13 -17.38 40.98 15.21
C GLU A 13 -18.29 39.94 14.55
N THR A 14 -18.82 40.29 13.39
CA THR A 14 -19.50 39.36 12.50
C THR A 14 -18.46 38.39 11.96
N LYS A 15 -18.26 37.27 12.66
CA LYS A 15 -17.55 36.11 12.12
C LYS A 15 -18.27 35.70 10.84
N PRO A 16 -17.59 35.63 9.68
CA PRO A 16 -18.23 35.20 8.46
C PRO A 16 -18.79 33.79 8.63
N SER A 17 -20.06 33.63 8.26
CA SER A 17 -20.75 32.34 8.24
C SER A 17 -19.98 31.35 7.37
N ILE A 18 -19.98 30.08 7.77
CA ILE A 18 -19.40 28.96 7.01
C ILE A 18 -19.99 28.91 5.58
N GLU A 19 -21.21 29.42 5.41
CA GLU A 19 -21.94 29.45 4.15
C GLU A 19 -21.37 30.45 3.13
N ASP A 20 -20.72 31.53 3.58
CA ASP A 20 -20.12 32.53 2.68
C ASP A 20 -18.79 32.08 2.07
N ARG A 21 -18.09 31.13 2.71
CA ARG A 21 -16.87 30.51 2.18
C ARG A 21 -17.13 29.57 1.01
N ALA A 22 -18.36 29.04 0.90
CA ALA A 22 -18.73 28.07 -0.13
C ALA A 22 -18.88 28.67 -1.54
N LYS A 23 -18.91 30.01 -1.69
CA LYS A 23 -19.06 30.70 -2.99
C LYS A 23 -17.76 31.34 -3.51
N ALA A 24 -16.67 31.30 -2.75
CA ALA A 24 -15.37 31.79 -3.20
C ALA A 24 -14.62 30.69 -3.97
N LYS A 25 -13.85 31.06 -5.01
CA LYS A 25 -12.92 30.12 -5.66
C LYS A 25 -12.07 29.45 -4.56
N PRO A 26 -11.93 28.11 -4.57
CA PRO A 26 -11.24 27.40 -3.50
C PRO A 26 -9.82 27.94 -3.38
N THR A 27 -9.44 28.32 -2.16
CA THR A 27 -8.08 28.78 -1.90
C THR A 27 -7.09 27.65 -2.13
N ILE A 28 -5.81 27.96 -2.34
CA ILE A 28 -4.76 26.93 -2.47
C ILE A 28 -4.75 26.01 -1.23
N LEU A 29 -5.09 26.54 -0.04
CA LEU A 29 -5.23 25.76 1.18
C LEU A 29 -6.44 24.82 1.16
N ASP A 30 -7.56 25.23 0.56
CA ASP A 30 -8.73 24.37 0.42
C ASP A 30 -8.46 23.24 -0.59
N GLN A 31 -7.77 23.55 -1.69
CA GLN A 31 -7.31 22.54 -2.66
C GLN A 31 -6.36 21.53 -2.02
N LEU A 32 -5.41 22.01 -1.22
CA LEU A 32 -4.50 21.15 -0.45
C LEU A 32 -5.25 20.27 0.56
N ARG A 33 -6.26 20.82 1.26
CA ARG A 33 -7.09 20.03 2.19
C ARG A 33 -7.83 18.93 1.45
N THR A 34 -8.48 19.25 0.33
CA THR A 34 -9.19 18.26 -0.48
C THR A 34 -8.26 17.17 -1.00
N GLU A 35 -7.02 17.49 -1.36
CA GLU A 35 -6.05 16.50 -1.83
C GLU A 35 -5.54 15.61 -0.69
N ILE A 36 -5.24 16.19 0.47
CA ILE A 36 -4.79 15.44 1.67
C ILE A 36 -5.89 14.51 2.19
N GLU A 37 -7.17 14.87 2.03
CA GLU A 37 -8.30 14.02 2.44
C GLU A 37 -8.49 12.78 1.56
N LYS A 38 -7.94 12.78 0.33
CA LYS A 38 -8.01 11.59 -0.52
C LYS A 38 -7.14 10.48 0.06
N LYS A 39 -7.64 9.25 -0.03
CA LYS A 39 -6.85 8.07 0.30
C LYS A 39 -5.74 7.93 -0.74
N VAL A 40 -4.50 8.07 -0.29
CA VAL A 40 -3.32 7.87 -1.13
C VAL A 40 -3.09 6.36 -1.25
N GLU A 41 -3.17 5.86 -2.47
CA GLU A 41 -2.88 4.48 -2.81
C GLU A 41 -1.89 4.44 -3.98
N ARG A 42 -0.99 3.47 -3.93
CA ARG A 42 -0.06 3.16 -5.01
C ARG A 42 -0.75 2.20 -6.00
N PRO A 43 -0.48 2.34 -7.31
CA PRO A 43 -1.05 1.45 -8.31
C PRO A 43 -0.53 0.03 -8.14
N SER A 44 -1.36 -0.94 -8.50
CA SER A 44 -0.95 -2.35 -8.53
C SER A 44 0.13 -2.58 -9.59
N ILE A 45 1.03 -3.50 -9.30
CA ILE A 45 2.14 -3.90 -10.17
C ILE A 45 1.94 -5.33 -10.64
N GLU A 46 2.41 -5.65 -11.83
CA GLU A 46 2.40 -7.01 -12.36
C GLU A 46 3.83 -7.54 -12.45
N ILE A 47 4.08 -8.70 -11.85
CA ILE A 47 5.40 -9.34 -11.86
C ILE A 47 5.26 -10.73 -12.47
N LYS A 48 6.07 -11.00 -13.49
CA LYS A 48 6.16 -12.33 -14.12
C LYS A 48 6.87 -13.30 -13.20
N VAL A 49 6.34 -14.51 -13.08
CA VAL A 49 6.95 -15.57 -12.27
C VAL A 49 8.10 -16.18 -13.08
N PRO A 50 9.36 -16.09 -12.62
CA PRO A 50 10.47 -16.64 -13.37
C PRO A 50 10.31 -18.15 -13.55
N GLU A 51 10.78 -18.67 -14.69
CA GLU A 51 10.71 -20.11 -15.06
C GLU A 51 9.30 -20.70 -15.19
N ARG A 52 8.23 -19.88 -15.08
CA ARG A 52 6.86 -20.28 -15.40
C ARG A 52 6.31 -19.42 -16.53
N GLU A 53 6.42 -19.93 -17.75
CA GLU A 53 5.94 -19.23 -18.95
C GLU A 53 4.44 -18.95 -18.86
N GLY A 54 4.06 -17.71 -19.20
CA GLY A 54 2.67 -17.25 -19.15
C GLY A 54 2.15 -16.91 -17.76
N VAL A 55 2.86 -17.23 -16.67
CA VAL A 55 2.37 -16.96 -15.30
C VAL A 55 2.88 -15.61 -14.81
N ALA A 56 1.95 -14.75 -14.40
CA ALA A 56 2.24 -13.49 -13.73
C ALA A 56 1.34 -13.30 -12.51
N VAL A 57 1.71 -12.39 -11.62
CA VAL A 57 0.92 -12.09 -10.42
C VAL A 57 0.82 -10.58 -10.27
N ARG A 58 -0.41 -10.10 -10.02
CA ARG A 58 -0.71 -8.71 -9.71
C ARG A 58 -0.63 -8.50 -8.20
N PHE A 59 0.12 -7.48 -7.80
CA PHE A 59 0.36 -7.14 -6.41
C PHE A 59 -0.05 -5.70 -6.09
N SER A 60 -0.58 -5.50 -4.89
CA SER A 60 -0.79 -4.18 -4.29
C SER A 60 0.43 -3.77 -3.45
N PRO A 61 1.19 -2.72 -3.84
CA PRO A 61 2.33 -2.23 -3.05
C PRO A 61 1.90 -1.31 -1.88
N ASN A 62 0.63 -1.37 -1.45
CA ASN A 62 0.07 -0.55 -0.38
C ASN A 62 0.38 -1.14 1.01
N ILE A 63 1.66 -1.11 1.41
CA ILE A 63 2.15 -1.74 2.64
C ILE A 63 2.31 -0.72 3.77
N THR A 64 1.63 -0.97 4.89
CA THR A 64 1.78 -0.19 6.12
C THR A 64 2.95 -0.66 6.98
N GLN A 65 3.51 0.24 7.78
CA GLN A 65 4.55 -0.10 8.77
C GLN A 65 4.09 -1.14 9.80
N GLN A 66 2.79 -1.14 10.14
CA GLN A 66 2.23 -2.13 11.06
C GLN A 66 2.23 -3.54 10.46
N GLN A 67 1.85 -3.68 9.18
CA GLN A 67 1.92 -4.95 8.45
C GLN A 67 3.38 -5.44 8.39
N LEU A 68 4.32 -4.57 8.01
CA LEU A 68 5.73 -4.93 7.92
C LEU A 68 6.29 -5.45 9.25
N ARG A 69 5.99 -4.77 10.35
CA ARG A 69 6.36 -5.22 11.71
C ARG A 69 5.72 -6.55 12.10
N ALA A 70 4.46 -6.76 11.72
CA ALA A 70 3.76 -8.03 11.98
C ALA A 70 4.41 -9.18 11.20
N TRP A 71 4.72 -8.98 9.93
CA TRP A 71 5.41 -9.97 9.10
C TRP A 71 6.80 -10.31 9.62
N ARG A 72 7.60 -9.31 10.03
CA ARG A 72 8.92 -9.54 10.66
C ARG A 72 8.81 -10.36 11.93
N ARG A 73 7.87 -10.02 12.82
CA ARG A 73 7.61 -10.77 14.06
C ARG A 73 7.20 -12.22 13.76
N ASN A 74 6.28 -12.43 12.82
CA ASN A 74 5.81 -13.75 12.43
C ASN A 74 6.89 -14.58 11.71
N SER A 75 7.93 -13.92 11.22
CA SER A 75 9.12 -14.50 10.63
C SER A 75 10.26 -14.70 11.63
N GLY A 76 10.01 -14.56 12.93
CA GLY A 76 10.95 -14.99 13.96
C GLY A 76 11.94 -13.92 14.45
N GLU A 77 11.77 -12.63 14.10
CA GLU A 77 12.65 -11.53 14.53
C GLU A 77 12.94 -11.48 16.05
N ASN A 78 11.99 -11.94 16.87
CA ASN A 78 12.15 -12.03 18.34
C ASN A 78 12.18 -13.48 18.86
N SER A 79 12.38 -14.45 17.97
CA SER A 79 12.41 -15.88 18.31
C SER A 79 13.83 -16.36 18.60
N LYS A 80 13.96 -17.52 19.26
CA LYS A 80 15.27 -18.14 19.51
C LYS A 80 15.96 -18.63 18.24
N ASP A 81 15.17 -18.97 17.22
CA ASP A 81 15.63 -19.51 15.96
C ASP A 81 16.10 -18.41 14.99
N GLY A 82 15.89 -17.14 15.35
CA GLY A 82 16.26 -15.98 14.55
C GLY A 82 15.21 -15.62 13.50
N PHE A 83 15.54 -14.61 12.71
CA PHE A 83 14.72 -14.14 11.60
C PHE A 83 14.86 -15.05 10.38
N ASP A 84 13.74 -15.49 9.82
CA ASP A 84 13.62 -16.29 8.60
C ASP A 84 13.26 -15.38 7.41
N PRO A 85 14.23 -15.04 6.55
CA PRO A 85 14.01 -14.14 5.41
C PRO A 85 13.01 -14.71 4.39
N LEU A 86 13.00 -16.03 4.22
CA LEU A 86 12.18 -16.69 3.22
C LEU A 86 10.71 -16.70 3.65
N LYS A 87 10.46 -16.97 4.93
CA LYS A 87 9.11 -16.83 5.51
C LYS A 87 8.63 -15.38 5.46
N PHE A 88 9.52 -14.41 5.67
CA PHE A 88 9.21 -13.00 5.49
C PHE A 88 8.83 -12.67 4.05
N ALA A 89 9.59 -13.16 3.07
CA ALA A 89 9.26 -13.01 1.64
C ALA A 89 7.88 -13.62 1.31
N CYS A 90 7.55 -14.79 1.86
CA CYS A 90 6.21 -15.38 1.72
C CYS A 90 5.11 -14.47 2.27
N TYR A 91 5.34 -13.79 3.39
CA TYR A 91 4.38 -12.85 3.95
C TYR A 91 4.14 -11.65 3.05
N VAL A 92 5.21 -11.07 2.48
CA VAL A 92 5.11 -9.94 1.57
C VAL A 92 4.33 -10.34 0.31
N VAL A 93 4.79 -11.38 -0.39
CA VAL A 93 4.15 -11.87 -1.63
C VAL A 93 2.71 -12.32 -1.37
N GLY A 94 2.48 -13.08 -0.30
CA GLY A 94 1.17 -13.62 0.01
C GLY A 94 0.15 -12.56 0.39
N SER A 95 0.56 -11.55 1.18
CA SER A 95 -0.36 -10.50 1.65
C SER A 95 -0.64 -9.42 0.62
N CYS A 96 0.27 -9.22 -0.35
CA CYS A 96 0.12 -8.24 -1.40
C CYS A 96 -0.53 -8.79 -2.67
N CYS A 97 -0.75 -10.09 -2.79
CA CYS A 97 -1.34 -10.72 -3.98
C CYS A 97 -2.80 -10.28 -4.15
N GLU A 98 -3.11 -9.65 -5.29
CA GLU A 98 -4.47 -9.30 -5.69
C GLU A 98 -5.05 -10.36 -6.62
N SER A 99 -4.27 -10.80 -7.62
CA SER A 99 -4.69 -11.88 -8.52
C SER A 99 -3.53 -12.53 -9.28
N ILE A 100 -3.75 -13.78 -9.70
CA ILE A 100 -2.84 -14.54 -10.55
C ILE A 100 -3.33 -14.44 -12.00
N LEU A 101 -2.38 -14.28 -12.91
CA LEU A 101 -2.61 -14.16 -14.34
C LEU A 101 -1.97 -15.34 -15.09
N MET A 102 -2.64 -15.74 -16.18
CA MET A 102 -2.13 -16.71 -17.15
C MET A 102 -2.28 -16.09 -18.54
N ASN A 103 -1.16 -15.90 -19.24
CA ASN A 103 -1.11 -15.26 -20.56
C ASN A 103 -1.82 -13.89 -20.60
N ASP A 104 -1.52 -13.04 -19.61
CA ASP A 104 -2.10 -11.70 -19.42
C ASP A 104 -3.62 -11.68 -19.12
N GLU A 105 -4.24 -12.85 -18.92
CA GLU A 105 -5.64 -12.97 -18.49
C GLU A 105 -5.74 -13.28 -16.99
N VAL A 106 -6.65 -12.60 -16.30
CA VAL A 106 -6.91 -12.84 -14.88
C VAL A 106 -7.54 -14.22 -14.69
N VAL A 107 -6.91 -15.05 -13.86
CA VAL A 107 -7.45 -16.36 -13.51
C VAL A 107 -8.59 -16.16 -12.51
N VAL A 108 -9.77 -16.66 -12.86
CA VAL A 108 -10.96 -16.64 -12.00
C VAL A 108 -11.40 -18.07 -11.67
N ASP A 109 -12.00 -18.24 -10.50
CA ASP A 109 -12.60 -19.51 -10.08
C ASP A 109 -13.99 -19.75 -10.73
N GLN A 110 -14.67 -20.81 -10.30
CA GLN A 110 -15.99 -21.18 -10.83
C GLN A 110 -17.08 -20.14 -10.53
N ASP A 111 -16.89 -19.33 -9.50
CA ASP A 111 -17.82 -18.28 -9.07
C ASP A 111 -17.45 -16.91 -9.67
N GLY A 112 -16.37 -16.84 -10.47
CA GLY A 112 -15.87 -15.62 -11.08
C GLY A 112 -15.04 -14.74 -10.15
N VAL A 113 -14.54 -15.30 -9.03
CA VAL A 113 -13.67 -14.59 -8.10
C VAL A 113 -12.22 -14.72 -8.56
N GLU A 114 -11.46 -13.61 -8.50
CA GLU A 114 -10.04 -13.62 -8.87
C GLU A 114 -9.23 -14.55 -7.95
N VAL A 115 -8.40 -15.38 -8.56
CA VAL A 115 -7.63 -16.40 -7.85
C VAL A 115 -6.38 -15.77 -7.23
N THR A 116 -6.16 -16.06 -5.95
CA THR A 116 -4.97 -15.64 -5.19
C THR A 116 -4.26 -16.87 -4.62
N PHE A 117 -3.13 -16.68 -3.92
CA PHE A 117 -2.46 -17.78 -3.23
C PHE A 117 -3.32 -18.48 -2.17
N ALA A 118 -4.33 -17.79 -1.63
CA ALA A 118 -5.24 -18.35 -0.63
C ALA A 118 -6.42 -19.11 -1.24
N SER A 119 -6.62 -19.04 -2.56
CA SER A 119 -7.69 -19.76 -3.26
C SER A 119 -7.42 -21.27 -3.24
N GLN A 120 -8.48 -22.06 -3.09
CA GLN A 120 -8.37 -23.50 -2.91
C GLN A 120 -7.72 -24.19 -4.11
N GLU A 121 -7.98 -23.70 -5.33
CA GLU A 121 -7.40 -24.19 -6.58
C GLU A 121 -5.87 -24.12 -6.55
N ILE A 122 -5.30 -23.03 -6.03
CA ILE A 122 -3.85 -22.85 -5.92
C ILE A 122 -3.29 -23.77 -4.83
N LEU A 123 -3.97 -23.90 -3.70
CA LEU A 123 -3.56 -24.80 -2.62
C LEU A 123 -3.57 -26.26 -3.09
N ASP A 124 -4.56 -26.68 -3.87
CA ASP A 124 -4.64 -28.02 -4.44
C ASP A 124 -3.53 -28.26 -5.47
N MET A 125 -3.28 -27.29 -6.37
CA MET A 125 -2.18 -27.36 -7.35
C MET A 125 -0.80 -27.38 -6.71
N THR A 126 -0.63 -26.74 -5.55
CA THR A 126 0.63 -26.71 -4.80
C THR A 126 0.75 -27.82 -3.75
N ASN A 127 -0.29 -28.65 -3.60
CA ASN A 127 -0.41 -29.67 -2.56
C ASN A 127 -0.14 -29.10 -1.15
N ASP A 128 -0.91 -28.07 -0.80
CA ASP A 128 -0.83 -27.33 0.45
C ASP A 128 -2.18 -27.16 1.12
N VAL A 129 -2.13 -26.83 2.41
CA VAL A 129 -3.30 -26.49 3.22
C VAL A 129 -3.34 -25.01 3.56
N ARG A 130 -2.21 -24.31 3.44
CA ARG A 130 -2.07 -22.88 3.74
C ARG A 130 -1.12 -22.21 2.74
N PRO A 131 -1.40 -20.96 2.34
CA PRO A 131 -0.56 -20.26 1.38
C PRO A 131 0.84 -19.97 1.93
N ILE A 132 0.91 -19.47 3.17
CA ILE A 132 2.17 -19.06 3.80
C ILE A 132 2.61 -20.13 4.83
N PRO A 133 3.87 -20.60 4.80
CA PRO A 133 4.91 -20.29 3.79
C PRO A 133 4.88 -21.24 2.58
N ASP A 134 4.47 -22.50 2.78
CA ASP A 134 4.81 -23.60 1.88
C ASP A 134 4.09 -23.54 0.52
N GLY A 135 2.82 -23.11 0.48
CA GLY A 135 2.07 -22.95 -0.77
C GLY A 135 2.73 -21.97 -1.74
N ILE A 136 3.15 -20.81 -1.24
CA ILE A 136 3.84 -19.80 -2.05
C ILE A 136 5.23 -20.28 -2.47
N ARG A 137 5.97 -20.94 -1.57
CA ARG A 137 7.28 -21.52 -1.91
C ARG A 137 7.16 -22.57 -3.00
N ARG A 138 6.17 -23.46 -2.92
CA ARG A 138 5.91 -24.48 -3.95
C ARG A 138 5.41 -23.88 -5.26
N PHE A 139 4.64 -22.79 -5.17
CA PHE A 139 4.24 -22.03 -6.35
C PHE A 139 5.46 -21.46 -7.09
N TYR A 140 6.40 -20.78 -6.40
CA TYR A 140 7.60 -20.27 -7.05
C TYR A 140 8.61 -21.37 -7.42
N GLY A 141 8.69 -22.44 -6.64
CA GLY A 141 9.60 -23.57 -6.84
C GLY A 141 11.07 -23.27 -6.52
N VAL A 142 11.50 -22.02 -6.67
CA VAL A 142 12.87 -21.54 -6.48
C VAL A 142 12.85 -20.37 -5.49
N ASP A 143 13.43 -20.58 -4.30
CA ASP A 143 13.42 -19.62 -3.20
C ASP A 143 13.98 -18.23 -3.60
N PRO A 144 15.10 -18.11 -4.35
CA PRO A 144 15.57 -16.82 -4.85
C PRO A 144 14.59 -16.02 -5.72
N HIS A 145 13.73 -16.68 -6.50
CA HIS A 145 12.73 -15.97 -7.32
C HIS A 145 11.65 -15.34 -6.44
N LEU A 146 11.26 -16.04 -5.38
CA LEU A 146 10.33 -15.55 -4.38
C LEU A 146 10.92 -14.34 -3.63
N GLU A 147 12.17 -14.43 -3.19
CA GLU A 147 12.86 -13.34 -2.51
C GLU A 147 13.01 -12.10 -3.41
N ALA A 148 13.41 -12.29 -4.66
CA ALA A 148 13.49 -11.19 -5.64
C ALA A 148 12.14 -10.51 -5.85
N THR A 149 11.05 -11.29 -5.96
CA THR A 149 9.70 -10.74 -6.08
C THR A 149 9.31 -9.92 -4.85
N ALA A 150 9.59 -10.43 -3.64
CA ALA A 150 9.31 -9.71 -2.41
C ALA A 150 10.06 -8.38 -2.33
N LEU A 151 11.33 -8.34 -2.76
CA LEU A 151 12.11 -7.10 -2.85
C LEU A 151 11.49 -6.12 -3.83
N THR A 152 11.15 -6.56 -5.05
CA THR A 152 10.47 -5.71 -6.05
C THR A 152 9.18 -5.09 -5.49
N ILE A 153 8.36 -5.86 -4.77
CA ILE A 153 7.14 -5.32 -4.13
C ILE A 153 7.48 -4.26 -3.08
N LEU A 154 8.52 -4.48 -2.25
CA LEU A 154 8.94 -3.53 -1.22
C LEU A 154 9.50 -2.23 -1.82
N ASP A 155 10.26 -2.34 -2.91
CA ASP A 155 10.77 -1.18 -3.65
C ASP A 155 9.62 -0.33 -4.18
N HIS A 156 8.63 -0.96 -4.84
CA HIS A 156 7.42 -0.28 -5.29
C HIS A 156 6.57 0.30 -4.15
N ALA A 157 6.63 -0.29 -2.96
CA ALA A 157 5.99 0.22 -1.75
C ALA A 157 6.74 1.40 -1.12
N GLY A 158 7.93 1.75 -1.62
CA GLY A 158 8.76 2.85 -1.11
C GLY A 158 9.60 2.47 0.11
N TYR A 159 9.85 1.17 0.32
CA TYR A 159 10.80 0.67 1.33
C TYR A 159 12.16 0.31 0.74
N GLY A 160 12.38 0.56 -0.55
CA GLY A 160 13.67 0.42 -1.23
C GLY A 160 14.62 1.59 -0.95
N ASP A 161 15.86 1.45 -1.39
CA ASP A 161 16.97 2.37 -1.09
C ASP A 161 17.02 3.63 -1.99
N GLU A 162 16.05 3.84 -2.89
CA GLU A 162 16.06 4.99 -3.81
C GLU A 162 15.66 6.28 -3.09
N VAL A 163 16.68 7.09 -2.75
CA VAL A 163 16.53 8.47 -2.30
C VAL A 163 16.76 9.40 -3.50
N GLU A 164 15.82 9.48 -4.44
CA GLU A 164 15.84 10.57 -5.42
C GLU A 164 15.36 11.86 -4.73
N ALA A 165 16.30 12.55 -4.09
CA ALA A 165 16.08 13.92 -3.68
C ALA A 165 16.09 14.79 -4.94
N GLU A 166 14.91 15.18 -5.44
CA GLU A 166 14.83 16.30 -6.36
C GLU A 166 15.40 17.54 -5.67
N GLU A 167 16.52 18.05 -6.19
CA GLU A 167 17.10 19.31 -5.74
C GLU A 167 16.03 20.41 -5.85
N ASN A 168 15.66 20.97 -4.72
CA ASN A 168 14.69 22.06 -4.65
C ASN A 168 15.27 23.27 -5.39
N PRO A 169 14.75 23.68 -6.57
CA PRO A 169 15.32 24.77 -7.35
C PRO A 169 14.79 26.09 -6.80
N THR A 170 14.97 26.36 -5.51
CA THR A 170 14.98 27.73 -5.01
C THR A 170 16.30 28.35 -5.46
N ASN A 171 16.35 28.71 -6.73
CA ASN A 171 17.24 29.76 -7.21
C ASN A 171 16.89 31.06 -6.48
N GLU A 172 17.95 31.77 -6.08
CA GLU A 172 17.99 33.06 -5.41
C GLU A 172 17.08 34.15 -6.03
#